data_AF-A0A8J4AGG7-F1
#
_entry.id   AF-A0A8J4AGG7-F1
#
_cell.length_a   1.000
_cell.length_b   1.000
_cell.length_c   1.000
_cell.angle_alpha   90.00
_cell.angle_beta   90.00
_cell.angle_gamma   90.00
#
_symmetry.space_group_name_H-M   'P 1'
#
loop_
_entity.id
_entity.type
_entity.pdbx_description
1 polymer ?
#
loop_
_entity_poly.entity_id
_entity_poly.type
_entity_poly.pdbx_seq_one_letter_code
_entity_poly.pdbx_strand_id
1 'polypeptide(L)'
;MVAGAALVLGVLQPAGAAPQQHGRQHGELPLTQYVNPFIGTAVSSTSGYAGNVNPGAQVPFGMVDFGPDTPRTNFNGSGGYLTGADATDGRINFFSLTHLNGPGCPGQGVVGMMPASTPQAVASDTGVPTGVGFQTANESASPGYYSVRLDNKVGVQLTATTRTGMAQFTYPGKDSGYFPWTPGSTPTATWPAPPARCRPTTRR
;
A
#
# COMPACT_ATOMS: atom_id res chain seq x y z
N MET A 1 -23.45 -0.13 -82.93
CA MET A 1 -22.69 1.08 -83.33
C MET A 1 -23.29 2.21 -82.49
N VAL A 2 -22.60 2.87 -81.56
CA VAL A 2 -21.27 3.48 -81.62
C VAL A 2 -20.68 3.51 -80.20
N ALA A 3 -19.37 3.24 -80.10
CA ALA A 3 -18.58 3.32 -78.89
C ALA A 3 -18.27 4.77 -78.53
N GLY A 4 -18.52 5.18 -77.28
CA GLY A 4 -18.11 6.47 -76.74
C GLY A 4 -16.93 6.30 -75.78
N ALA A 5 -15.73 6.68 -76.22
CA ALA A 5 -14.52 6.72 -75.41
C ALA A 5 -14.53 7.99 -74.54
N ALA A 6 -14.54 7.83 -73.22
CA ALA A 6 -14.38 8.92 -72.27
C ALA A 6 -12.91 8.99 -71.80
N LEU A 7 -12.22 10.06 -72.17
CA LEU A 7 -10.89 10.42 -71.65
C LEU A 7 -11.04 10.81 -70.17
N VAL A 8 -10.43 10.04 -69.27
CA VAL A 8 -10.32 10.42 -67.85
C VAL A 8 -8.98 11.15 -67.67
N LEU A 9 -9.03 12.45 -67.41
CA LEU A 9 -7.88 13.24 -66.97
C LEU A 9 -7.41 12.72 -65.60
N GLY A 10 -6.22 12.14 -65.55
CA GLY A 10 -5.58 11.74 -64.30
C GLY A 10 -5.15 12.97 -63.49
N VAL A 11 -5.75 13.15 -62.32
CA VAL A 11 -5.28 14.15 -61.34
C VAL A 11 -4.10 13.54 -60.59
N LEU A 12 -2.91 14.13 -60.75
CA LEU A 12 -1.70 13.74 -60.05
C LEU A 12 -1.87 14.08 -58.56
N GLN A 13 -2.13 13.08 -57.72
CA GLN A 13 -2.14 13.24 -56.28
C GLN A 13 -0.69 13.41 -55.78
N PRO A 14 -0.36 14.45 -55.00
CA PRO A 14 0.93 14.49 -54.32
C PRO A 14 0.93 13.39 -53.27
N ALA A 15 1.95 12.53 -53.31
CA ALA A 15 2.19 11.52 -52.28
C ALA A 15 2.44 12.23 -50.95
N GLY A 16 1.39 12.39 -50.15
CA GLY A 16 1.51 12.79 -48.76
C GLY A 16 2.26 11.69 -48.02
N ALA A 17 3.52 11.94 -47.68
CA ALA A 17 4.28 11.07 -46.79
C ALA A 17 3.52 10.99 -45.45
N ALA A 18 2.87 9.86 -45.21
CA ALA A 18 2.30 9.56 -43.90
C ALA A 18 3.45 9.64 -42.87
N PRO A 19 3.26 10.33 -41.73
CA PRO A 19 4.27 10.33 -40.69
C PRO A 19 4.45 8.89 -40.23
N GLN A 20 5.62 8.31 -40.53
CA GLN A 20 6.02 7.04 -39.94
C GLN A 20 6.20 7.30 -38.45
N GLN A 21 5.15 6.99 -37.67
CA GLN A 21 5.30 6.87 -36.24
C GLN A 21 6.32 5.77 -36.00
N HIS A 22 7.53 6.16 -35.66
CA HIS A 22 8.51 5.30 -35.02
C HIS A 22 8.03 5.00 -33.60
N GLY A 23 6.89 4.32 -33.49
CA GLY A 23 6.51 3.64 -32.28
C GLY A 23 7.51 2.52 -32.10
N ARG A 24 8.56 2.75 -31.32
CA ARG A 24 9.35 1.66 -30.77
C ARG A 24 8.35 0.76 -30.05
N GLN A 25 8.05 -0.40 -30.62
CA GLN A 25 7.53 -1.52 -29.85
C GLN A 25 8.65 -1.95 -28.92
N HIS A 26 8.86 -1.19 -27.83
CA HIS A 26 9.40 -1.79 -26.64
C HIS A 26 8.35 -2.84 -26.28
N GLY A 27 8.64 -4.12 -26.55
CA GLY A 27 7.84 -5.20 -26.00
C GLY A 27 7.67 -4.88 -24.51
N GLU A 28 6.43 -4.82 -24.05
CA GLU A 28 6.09 -4.36 -22.71
C GLU A 28 6.82 -5.28 -21.71
N LEU A 29 7.97 -4.82 -21.22
CA LEU A 29 8.77 -5.59 -20.29
C LEU A 29 7.99 -5.59 -18.96
N PRO A 30 7.76 -6.74 -18.32
CA PRO A 30 7.07 -6.79 -17.03
C PRO A 30 8.01 -6.26 -15.94
N LEU A 31 8.07 -4.94 -15.77
CA LEU A 31 9.03 -4.29 -14.86
C LEU A 31 8.63 -4.42 -13.38
N THR A 32 7.34 -4.61 -13.09
CA THR A 32 6.83 -4.66 -11.71
C THR A 32 7.40 -5.82 -10.90
N GLN A 33 7.85 -6.89 -11.56
CA GLN A 33 8.48 -8.06 -10.92
C GLN A 33 9.80 -7.73 -10.20
N TYR A 34 10.45 -6.61 -10.54
CA TYR A 34 11.70 -6.18 -9.90
C TYR A 34 11.48 -5.36 -8.62
N VAL A 35 10.24 -4.96 -8.34
CA VAL A 35 9.92 -4.15 -7.16
C VAL A 35 9.65 -5.08 -5.98
N ASN A 36 10.41 -4.90 -4.90
CA ASN A 36 10.15 -5.55 -3.62
C ASN A 36 9.71 -4.49 -2.59
N PRO A 37 8.40 -4.40 -2.25
CA PRO A 37 7.88 -3.43 -1.29
C PRO A 37 8.39 -3.59 0.15
N PHE A 38 9.00 -4.73 0.50
CA PHE A 38 9.55 -4.97 1.84
C PHE A 38 10.96 -4.38 2.04
N ILE A 39 11.61 -3.90 0.97
CA ILE A 39 12.93 -3.27 1.12
C ILE A 39 12.77 -1.95 1.89
N GLY A 40 13.40 -1.88 3.07
CA GLY A 40 13.35 -0.71 3.95
C GLY A 40 12.34 -0.82 5.09
N THR A 41 11.56 -1.92 5.17
CA THR A 41 10.64 -2.16 6.29
C THR A 41 11.35 -2.70 7.54
N ALA A 42 12.50 -3.33 7.37
CA ALA A 42 13.26 -3.94 8.45
C ALA A 42 14.27 -2.98 9.07
N VAL A 43 14.54 -3.13 10.37
CA VAL A 43 15.63 -2.41 11.03
C VAL A 43 16.98 -2.92 10.52
N SER A 44 17.81 -1.99 10.04
CA SER A 44 19.17 -2.30 9.62
C SER A 44 20.05 -2.62 10.82
N SER A 45 20.74 -3.76 10.78
CA SER A 45 21.73 -4.15 11.80
C SER A 45 22.95 -3.23 11.87
N THR A 46 23.19 -2.43 10.82
CA THR A 46 24.32 -1.48 10.77
C THR A 46 23.96 -0.13 11.36
N SER A 47 22.78 0.41 11.01
CA SER A 47 22.39 1.76 11.45
C SER A 47 21.48 1.77 12.69
N GLY A 48 20.82 0.65 13.00
CA GLY A 48 19.78 0.58 14.03
C GLY A 48 18.46 1.23 13.62
N TYR A 49 18.33 1.65 12.35
CA TYR A 49 17.14 2.32 11.83
C TYR A 49 16.51 1.55 10.66
N ALA A 50 15.18 1.61 10.57
CA ALA A 50 14.43 1.19 9.40
C ALA A 50 14.27 2.35 8.40
N GLY A 51 14.00 2.01 7.14
CA GLY A 51 13.64 3.00 6.12
C GLY A 51 12.25 3.60 6.33
N ASN A 52 11.45 3.04 7.25
CA ASN A 52 10.09 3.49 7.57
C ASN A 52 9.18 3.56 6.33
N VAL A 53 9.26 2.56 5.45
CA VAL A 53 8.32 2.40 4.32
C VAL A 53 7.22 1.42 4.67
N ASN A 54 6.08 1.52 3.98
CA ASN A 54 4.96 0.60 4.12
C ASN A 54 4.87 -0.33 2.89
N PRO A 55 4.66 -1.65 3.05
CA PRO A 55 4.45 -2.57 1.93
C PRO A 55 3.01 -2.56 1.37
N GLY A 56 2.19 -1.61 1.81
CA GLY A 56 0.78 -1.44 1.43
C GLY A 56 0.55 -1.25 -0.07
N ALA A 57 -0.70 -1.45 -0.47
CA ALA A 57 -1.12 -1.25 -1.83
C ALA A 57 -1.23 0.24 -2.15
N GLN A 58 -0.44 0.69 -3.11
CA GLN A 58 -0.45 2.06 -3.63
C GLN A 58 -0.12 2.08 -5.13
N VAL A 59 -0.77 2.98 -5.86
CA VAL A 59 -0.38 3.35 -7.24
C VAL A 59 0.58 4.54 -7.22
N PRO A 60 1.40 4.77 -8.26
CA PRO A 60 2.32 5.91 -8.30
C PRO A 60 1.60 7.22 -7.98
N PHE A 61 2.06 7.93 -6.95
CA PHE A 61 1.47 9.19 -6.45
C PHE A 61 -0.01 9.11 -6.02
N GLY A 62 -0.46 7.92 -5.62
CA GLY A 62 -1.79 7.70 -5.10
C GLY A 62 -2.03 8.40 -3.76
N MET A 63 -3.24 8.89 -3.55
CA MET A 63 -3.71 9.45 -2.27
C MET A 63 -3.96 8.34 -1.24
N VAL A 64 -4.37 7.16 -1.70
CA VAL A 64 -4.60 5.99 -0.84
C VAL A 64 -3.33 5.15 -0.80
N ASP A 65 -2.95 4.79 0.41
CA ASP A 65 -1.90 3.82 0.72
C ASP A 65 -2.53 2.78 1.65
N PHE A 66 -3.10 1.72 1.07
CA PHE A 66 -3.89 0.75 1.82
C PHE A 66 -3.00 -0.40 2.29
N GLY A 67 -2.64 -0.39 3.57
CA GLY A 67 -1.61 -1.27 4.09
C GLY A 67 -1.78 -1.63 5.56
N PRO A 68 -0.93 -2.54 6.05
CA PRO A 68 -0.85 -2.91 7.46
C PRO A 68 -0.19 -1.82 8.31
N ASP A 69 -0.66 -1.71 9.55
CA ASP A 69 -0.01 -0.99 10.64
C ASP A 69 0.48 -1.99 11.69
N THR A 70 1.79 -2.04 11.95
CA THR A 70 2.40 -2.88 12.99
C THR A 70 2.79 -2.03 14.21
N PRO A 71 3.12 -2.66 15.35
CA PRO A 71 3.79 -1.96 16.43
C PRO A 71 5.08 -1.27 15.95
N ARG A 72 5.36 -0.11 16.55
CA ARG A 72 6.57 0.68 16.30
C ARG A 72 7.51 0.61 17.49
N THR A 73 8.80 0.82 17.25
CA THR A 73 9.83 0.93 18.30
C THR A 73 10.63 2.21 18.08
N ASN A 74 10.58 3.14 19.05
CA ASN A 74 11.14 4.48 18.91
C ASN A 74 10.64 5.20 17.63
N PHE A 75 11.57 5.50 16.71
CA PHE A 75 11.31 6.07 15.39
C PHE A 75 11.09 5.02 14.29
N ASN A 76 11.45 3.76 14.55
CA ASN A 76 11.28 2.67 13.60
C ASN A 76 9.81 2.25 13.53
N GLY A 77 9.29 2.06 12.33
CA GLY A 77 7.87 1.81 12.08
C GLY A 77 7.03 3.08 11.97
N SER A 78 7.65 4.26 11.86
CA SER A 78 6.91 5.54 11.71
C SER A 78 6.10 5.62 10.41
N GLY A 79 6.43 4.80 9.40
CA GLY A 79 5.65 4.67 8.16
C GLY A 79 4.49 3.67 8.25
N GLY A 80 4.19 3.15 9.44
CA GLY A 80 3.11 2.21 9.70
C GLY A 80 3.59 0.77 9.81
N TYR A 81 4.69 0.38 9.16
CA TYR A 81 5.12 -1.03 9.14
C TYR A 81 6.58 -1.20 9.58
N LEU A 82 6.84 -2.28 10.32
CA LEU A 82 8.15 -2.61 10.87
C LEU A 82 8.35 -4.12 10.97
N THR A 83 9.49 -4.60 10.46
CA THR A 83 9.94 -6.00 10.61
C THR A 83 11.37 -6.10 11.16
N GLY A 84 11.78 -7.31 11.53
CA GLY A 84 13.14 -7.60 12.00
C GLY A 84 13.27 -7.72 13.53
N ALA A 85 14.51 -7.78 14.02
CA ALA A 85 14.81 -8.10 15.41
C ALA A 85 14.29 -7.06 16.43
N ASP A 86 14.15 -5.81 16.02
CA ASP A 86 13.61 -4.71 16.84
C ASP A 86 12.12 -4.44 16.56
N ALA A 87 11.47 -5.25 15.71
CA ALA A 87 10.03 -5.18 15.56
C ALA A 87 9.38 -5.83 16.79
N THR A 88 8.53 -5.09 17.49
CA THR A 88 7.74 -5.61 18.60
C THR A 88 6.71 -6.61 18.06
N ASP A 89 7.13 -7.87 18.04
CA ASP A 89 6.37 -9.12 17.92
C ASP A 89 5.29 -9.17 16.83
N GLY A 90 5.69 -9.59 15.62
CA GLY A 90 4.92 -10.42 14.68
C GLY A 90 3.40 -10.26 14.67
N ARG A 91 2.90 -9.03 14.72
CA ARG A 91 1.47 -8.72 14.81
C ARG A 91 1.14 -7.50 13.97
N ILE A 92 -0.05 -7.52 13.39
CA ILE A 92 -0.66 -6.36 12.75
C ILE A 92 -1.65 -5.77 13.73
N ASN A 93 -1.51 -4.48 14.03
CA ASN A 93 -2.44 -3.75 14.91
C ASN A 93 -3.79 -3.54 14.22
N PHE A 94 -3.75 -3.07 12.97
CA PHE A 94 -4.89 -2.83 12.10
C PHE A 94 -4.39 -2.59 10.66
N PHE A 95 -5.31 -2.41 9.73
CA PHE A 95 -5.05 -1.91 8.39
C PHE A 95 -5.65 -0.51 8.25
N SER A 96 -5.00 0.37 7.50
CA SER A 96 -5.46 1.75 7.31
C SER A 96 -5.26 2.21 5.87
N LEU A 97 -5.88 3.34 5.52
CA LEU A 97 -5.93 3.85 4.14
C LEU A 97 -4.83 4.87 3.82
N THR A 98 -4.03 5.27 4.81
CA THR A 98 -3.08 6.38 4.68
C THR A 98 -1.81 6.10 5.45
N HIS A 99 -0.67 6.19 4.76
CA HIS A 99 0.67 6.10 5.34
C HIS A 99 1.58 7.19 4.75
N LEU A 100 2.63 7.52 5.49
CA LEU A 100 3.77 8.26 4.95
C LEU A 100 4.92 7.27 4.74
N ASN A 101 5.56 7.32 3.58
CA ASN A 101 6.72 6.49 3.27
C ASN A 101 8.01 7.27 3.53
N GLY A 102 8.90 6.71 4.36
CA GLY A 102 10.14 7.34 4.80
C GLY A 102 10.05 8.42 5.91
N PRO A 103 9.00 8.51 6.76
CA PRO A 103 8.96 9.55 7.77
C PRO A 103 9.92 9.24 8.92
N GLY A 104 10.55 10.28 9.47
CA GLY A 104 11.31 10.20 10.72
C GLY A 104 10.45 10.34 11.98
N CYS A 105 9.15 10.61 11.81
CA CYS A 105 8.19 10.88 12.87
C CYS A 105 6.90 10.12 12.60
N PRO A 106 6.25 9.56 13.64
CA PRO A 106 4.98 8.88 13.45
C PRO A 106 3.88 9.88 13.10
N GLY A 107 3.06 9.49 12.15
CA GLY A 107 1.86 10.19 11.71
C GLY A 107 1.17 9.32 10.67
N GLN A 108 -0.16 9.44 10.54
CA GLN A 108 -1.05 8.60 9.72
C GLN A 108 -1.50 7.29 10.38
N GLY A 109 -2.12 6.37 9.62
CA GLY A 109 -2.88 5.26 10.15
C GLY A 109 -4.38 5.56 10.35
N VAL A 110 -4.95 6.46 9.54
CA VAL A 110 -6.34 6.93 9.72
C VAL A 110 -7.33 5.89 9.19
N VAL A 111 -8.44 5.72 9.94
CA VAL A 111 -9.45 4.67 9.71
C VAL A 111 -8.87 3.27 9.91
N GLY A 112 -8.57 2.94 11.16
CA GLY A 112 -8.10 1.61 11.54
C GLY A 112 -9.19 0.56 11.35
N MET A 113 -8.90 -0.48 10.57
CA MET A 113 -9.78 -1.60 10.26
C MET A 113 -9.09 -2.89 10.67
N MET A 114 -9.80 -3.78 11.38
CA MET A 114 -9.19 -5.05 11.78
C MET A 114 -10.16 -6.22 11.60
N PRO A 115 -10.13 -6.95 10.48
CA PRO A 115 -11.06 -8.07 10.28
C PRO A 115 -10.80 -9.16 11.33
N ALA A 116 -11.87 -9.65 11.95
CA ALA A 116 -11.80 -10.58 13.07
C ALA A 116 -12.78 -11.74 12.90
N SER A 117 -12.38 -12.93 13.38
CA SER A 117 -13.22 -14.14 13.41
C SER A 117 -14.25 -14.13 14.56
N THR A 118 -14.09 -13.20 15.50
CA THR A 118 -14.90 -13.05 16.73
C THR A 118 -15.13 -11.56 16.99
N PRO A 119 -16.18 -11.16 17.73
CA PRO A 119 -16.37 -9.77 18.11
C PRO A 119 -15.17 -9.27 18.91
N GLN A 120 -14.43 -8.32 18.37
CA GLN A 120 -13.26 -7.72 18.99
C GLN A 120 -13.16 -6.27 18.53
N ALA A 121 -12.88 -5.33 19.43
CA ALA A 121 -12.61 -3.96 19.04
C ALA A 121 -11.23 -3.85 18.36
N VAL A 122 -11.04 -2.83 17.51
CA VAL A 122 -9.72 -2.55 16.89
C VAL A 122 -8.71 -2.14 17.97
N ALA A 123 -9.16 -1.43 19.00
CA ALA A 123 -8.37 -0.99 20.13
C ALA A 123 -9.16 -1.14 21.45
N SER A 124 -8.43 -1.23 22.55
CA SER A 124 -8.99 -1.16 23.91
C SER A 124 -9.58 0.22 24.20
N ASP A 125 -10.30 0.34 25.32
CA ASP A 125 -10.82 1.62 25.83
C ASP A 125 -9.70 2.63 26.14
N THR A 126 -8.47 2.17 26.30
CA THR A 126 -7.26 2.99 26.48
C THR A 126 -6.61 3.40 25.15
N GLY A 127 -7.20 3.05 24.01
CA GLY A 127 -6.71 3.37 22.67
C GLY A 127 -5.59 2.46 22.16
N VAL A 128 -5.22 1.43 22.91
CA VAL A 128 -4.16 0.49 22.53
C VAL A 128 -4.70 -0.52 21.51
N PRO A 129 -4.10 -0.66 20.32
CA PRO A 129 -4.57 -1.64 19.35
C PRO A 129 -4.53 -3.05 19.91
N THR A 130 -5.59 -3.82 19.70
CA THR A 130 -5.60 -5.23 20.15
C THR A 130 -4.65 -6.06 19.29
N GLY A 131 -4.71 -5.85 17.97
CA GLY A 131 -3.87 -6.52 16.98
C GLY A 131 -4.10 -8.03 16.87
N VAL A 132 -3.50 -8.63 15.85
CA VAL A 132 -3.49 -10.08 15.62
C VAL A 132 -2.12 -10.50 15.11
N GLY A 133 -1.63 -11.64 15.60
CA GLY A 133 -0.38 -12.23 15.15
C GLY A 133 -0.37 -12.57 13.66
N PHE A 134 0.80 -12.49 13.05
CA PHE A 134 1.08 -12.96 11.70
C PHE A 134 2.55 -13.37 11.56
N GLN A 135 2.85 -14.04 10.47
CA GLN A 135 4.21 -14.38 10.08
C GLN A 135 4.50 -13.76 8.72
N THR A 136 5.68 -13.16 8.56
CA THR A 136 6.12 -12.57 7.28
C THR A 136 6.19 -13.59 6.14
N ALA A 137 6.38 -14.88 6.47
CA ALA A 137 6.31 -15.98 5.50
C ALA A 137 4.90 -16.16 4.88
N ASN A 138 3.86 -15.66 5.55
CA ASN A 138 2.47 -15.71 5.11
C ASN A 138 1.99 -14.37 4.51
N GLU A 139 2.92 -13.49 4.18
CA GLU A 139 2.68 -12.15 3.66
C GLU A 139 3.27 -12.03 2.25
N SER A 140 2.62 -11.25 1.40
CA SER A 140 3.09 -10.99 0.04
C SER A 140 2.65 -9.59 -0.39
N ALA A 141 3.56 -8.87 -1.04
CA ALA A 141 3.33 -7.52 -1.54
C ALA A 141 3.94 -7.36 -2.93
N SER A 142 3.26 -6.59 -3.77
CA SER A 142 3.71 -6.17 -5.10
C SER A 142 3.13 -4.79 -5.42
N PRO A 143 3.61 -4.07 -6.45
CA PRO A 143 3.06 -2.76 -6.79
C PRO A 143 1.53 -2.78 -6.93
N GLY A 144 0.84 -2.01 -6.08
CA GLY A 144 -0.63 -1.91 -6.06
C GLY A 144 -1.38 -3.07 -5.37
N TYR A 145 -0.69 -4.01 -4.74
CA TYR A 145 -1.32 -5.16 -4.07
C TYR A 145 -0.56 -5.61 -2.82
N TYR A 146 -1.32 -5.92 -1.76
CA TYR A 146 -0.80 -6.48 -0.52
C TYR A 146 -1.70 -7.62 -0.05
N SER A 147 -1.13 -8.67 0.53
CA SER A 147 -1.88 -9.77 1.12
C SER A 147 -1.18 -10.39 2.32
N VAL A 148 -1.97 -10.87 3.27
CA VAL A 148 -1.46 -11.57 4.45
C VAL A 148 -2.46 -12.59 4.98
N ARG A 149 -1.94 -13.70 5.50
CA ARG A 149 -2.69 -14.64 6.34
C ARG A 149 -2.40 -14.35 7.81
N LEU A 150 -3.42 -13.94 8.55
CA LEU A 150 -3.33 -13.72 10.00
C LEU A 150 -3.41 -15.04 10.76
N ASP A 151 -2.87 -15.07 11.98
CA ASP A 151 -2.84 -16.26 12.85
C ASP A 151 -4.24 -16.73 13.26
N ASN A 152 -5.19 -15.79 13.39
CA ASN A 152 -6.62 -16.06 13.62
C ASN A 152 -7.33 -16.68 12.40
N LYS A 153 -6.58 -17.07 11.37
CA LYS A 153 -7.10 -17.66 10.15
C LYS A 153 -8.07 -16.72 9.40
N VAL A 154 -7.88 -15.40 9.47
CA VAL A 154 -8.44 -14.44 8.49
C VAL A 154 -7.43 -14.12 7.38
N GLY A 155 -7.86 -14.23 6.13
CA GLY A 155 -7.07 -13.87 4.95
C GLY A 155 -7.40 -12.45 4.54
N VAL A 156 -6.38 -11.64 4.25
CA VAL A 156 -6.54 -10.23 3.89
C VAL A 156 -5.86 -9.99 2.55
N GLN A 157 -6.55 -9.34 1.63
CA GLN A 157 -6.00 -8.87 0.36
C GLN A 157 -6.45 -7.43 0.14
N LEU A 158 -5.52 -6.57 -0.22
CA LEU A 158 -5.71 -5.13 -0.36
C LEU A 158 -5.21 -4.69 -1.73
N THR A 159 -5.94 -3.78 -2.35
CA THR A 159 -5.49 -3.06 -3.55
C THR A 159 -5.94 -1.61 -3.48
N ALA A 160 -5.27 -0.74 -4.23
CA ALA A 160 -5.59 0.68 -4.27
C ALA A 160 -5.54 1.23 -5.68
N THR A 161 -6.35 2.26 -5.88
CA THR A 161 -6.32 3.19 -7.01
C THR A 161 -5.82 4.55 -6.52
N THR A 162 -5.83 5.56 -7.37
CA THR A 162 -5.38 6.91 -7.00
C THR A 162 -6.12 7.48 -5.79
N ARG A 163 -7.41 7.15 -5.57
CA ARG A 163 -8.21 7.75 -4.48
C ARG A 163 -9.14 6.78 -3.74
N THR A 164 -9.11 5.50 -4.09
CA THR A 164 -10.01 4.49 -3.51
C THR A 164 -9.23 3.19 -3.30
N GLY A 165 -9.51 2.48 -2.21
CA GLY A 165 -9.00 1.15 -1.93
C GLY A 165 -10.09 0.09 -2.00
N MET A 166 -9.70 -1.16 -2.25
CA MET A 166 -10.57 -2.33 -2.11
C MET A 166 -9.87 -3.35 -1.20
N ALA A 167 -10.66 -3.98 -0.33
CA ALA A 167 -10.21 -5.06 0.54
C ALA A 167 -11.08 -6.29 0.33
N GLN A 168 -10.44 -7.46 0.28
CA GLN A 168 -11.10 -8.76 0.34
C GLN A 168 -10.67 -9.46 1.63
N PHE A 169 -11.65 -9.86 2.44
CA PHE A 169 -11.44 -10.60 3.68
C PHE A 169 -12.02 -12.01 3.55
N THR A 170 -11.20 -13.02 3.82
CA THR A 170 -11.60 -14.43 3.80
C THR A 170 -11.61 -14.98 5.22
N TYR A 171 -12.80 -15.28 5.74
CA TYR A 171 -12.99 -15.80 7.10
C TYR A 171 -12.98 -17.33 7.14
N PRO A 172 -12.57 -17.95 8.26
CA PRO A 172 -12.44 -19.41 8.36
C PRO A 172 -13.79 -20.14 8.48
N GLY A 173 -14.89 -19.44 8.79
CA GLY A 173 -16.22 -20.04 8.94
C GLY A 173 -17.37 -19.08 8.59
N LYS A 174 -18.52 -19.67 8.23
CA LYS A 174 -19.70 -18.98 7.69
C LYS A 174 -20.35 -17.92 8.60
N ASP A 175 -20.10 -17.96 9.91
CA ASP A 175 -20.71 -17.05 10.91
C ASP A 175 -19.67 -16.29 11.75
N SER A 176 -18.45 -16.18 11.22
CA SER A 176 -17.30 -15.59 11.94
C SER A 176 -16.84 -14.25 11.38
N GLY A 177 -17.61 -13.63 10.48
CA GLY A 177 -17.22 -12.37 9.84
C GLY A 177 -17.51 -11.14 10.70
N TYR A 178 -16.51 -10.58 11.36
CA TYR A 178 -16.61 -9.26 12.01
C TYR A 178 -15.65 -8.27 11.35
N PHE A 179 -16.17 -7.07 11.07
CA PHE A 179 -15.40 -5.96 10.53
C PHE A 179 -15.45 -4.74 11.46
N PRO A 180 -14.74 -4.80 12.60
CA PRO A 180 -14.58 -3.65 13.47
C PRO A 180 -13.70 -2.61 12.77
N TRP A 181 -14.11 -1.36 12.87
CA TRP A 181 -13.37 -0.22 12.37
C TRP A 181 -13.53 0.94 13.34
N THR A 182 -12.51 1.79 13.44
CA THR A 182 -12.55 2.98 14.28
C THR A 182 -12.56 4.24 13.42
N PRO A 183 -13.66 5.03 13.44
CA PRO A 183 -13.66 6.35 12.84
C PRO A 183 -12.71 7.27 13.60
N GLY A 184 -11.95 8.10 12.87
CA GLY A 184 -11.12 9.13 13.47
C GLY A 184 -9.65 8.75 13.65
N SER A 185 -9.03 9.36 14.67
CA SER A 185 -7.57 9.33 14.90
C SER A 185 -7.02 7.91 14.92
N THR A 186 -5.79 7.77 14.44
CA THR A 186 -4.99 6.55 14.52
C THR A 186 -5.13 5.93 15.91
N PRO A 187 -5.47 4.64 16.03
CA PRO A 187 -5.42 3.93 17.30
C PRO A 187 -3.98 3.95 17.83
N THR A 188 -3.65 4.96 18.62
CA THR A 188 -2.32 5.14 19.17
C THR A 188 -2.23 4.36 20.46
N ALA A 189 -1.34 3.36 20.50
CA ALA A 189 -0.65 3.08 21.74
C ALA A 189 0.03 4.39 22.17
N THR A 190 -0.53 5.06 23.18
CA THR A 190 0.05 6.23 23.83
C THR A 190 1.32 5.79 24.56
N TRP A 191 2.39 5.59 23.80
CA TRP A 191 3.73 5.59 24.38
C TRP A 191 4.09 7.04 24.73
N PRO A 192 4.77 7.27 25.88
CA PRO A 192 5.16 8.60 26.31
C PRO A 192 5.94 9.25 25.18
N ALA A 193 5.54 10.48 24.85
CA ALA A 193 6.12 11.22 23.75
C ALA A 193 7.66 11.16 23.84
N PRO A 194 8.38 10.80 22.75
CA PRO A 194 9.81 11.00 22.73
C PRO A 194 10.11 12.50 22.95
N PRO A 195 11.24 12.87 23.56
CA PRO A 195 11.55 14.26 23.93
C PRO A 195 11.67 15.21 22.73
N ALA A 196 11.71 14.71 21.50
CA ALA A 196 11.78 15.52 20.29
C ALA A 196 10.40 15.67 19.66
N ARG A 197 9.76 16.82 19.92
CA ARG A 197 8.63 17.29 19.11
C ARG A 197 9.06 17.29 17.65
N CYS A 198 8.31 16.62 16.79
CA CYS A 198 8.34 16.83 15.34
C CYS A 198 7.74 18.21 15.07
N ARG A 199 8.49 19.26 15.42
CA ARG A 199 8.13 20.64 15.10
C ARG A 199 8.53 20.82 13.64
N PRO A 200 7.62 21.28 12.75
CA PRO A 200 8.04 21.73 11.44
C PRO A 200 9.09 22.80 11.67
N THR A 201 10.27 22.63 11.09
CA THR A 201 11.29 23.67 11.02
C THR A 201 10.72 24.77 10.12
N THR A 202 9.90 25.65 10.69
CA THR A 202 9.69 26.98 10.12
C THR A 202 11.03 27.69 10.22
N ARG A 203 11.90 27.49 9.22
CA ARG A 203 12.93 28.48 8.89
C ARG A 203 12.16 29.72 8.43
N ARG A 204 12.14 30.73 9.28
CA ARG A 204 12.01 32.12 8.84
C ARG A 204 13.28 32.52 8.10
#